data_AF-R2QDZ9-F1
#
_entry.id   AF-R2QDZ9-F1
#
_cell.length_a   1.000
_cell.length_b   1.000
_cell.length_c   1.000
_cell.angle_alpha   90.00
_cell.angle_beta   90.00
_cell.angle_gamma   90.00
#
_symmetry.space_group_name_H-M   'P 1'
#
loop_
_entity.id
_entity.type
_entity.pdbx_description
1 polymer ?
#
loop_
_entity_poly.entity_id
_entity_poly.type
_entity_poly.pdbx_seq_one_letter_code
_entity_poly.pdbx_strand_id
1 'polypeptide(L)'
;MKKIILVFGIFCALSLGTIAEAQEKFEINEENNNLIAELTASEPANKDYIDSTIEMYYEAPSENDSAEDFNSFLKSALIELENYDSDQDEKLESEVESLDTLPQSRVVTPYPAAIAAYKVGIAIVDRVGHWQTANYMRRAIVPLNKIGSNYTPATYYNKDDTWARMVDSESLMTSYYGRLKAEAFRGGRASGSFSGTHTFPGGHLYTALRGVSYTVSYKRQANGNYFTTVKVTDIFDFKWELNGYSKNFGVAFGNNYCVFAQTLGAIKPYKIEIVRTMSR
;
A
#
# COMPACT_ATOMS: atom_id res chain seq x y z
N MET A 1 -6.66 41.40 -72.01
CA MET A 1 -6.06 42.21 -70.93
C MET A 1 -7.08 42.46 -69.84
N LYS A 2 -6.92 41.83 -68.68
CA LYS A 2 -7.27 42.35 -67.34
C LYS A 2 -6.76 41.32 -66.33
N LYS A 3 -5.67 41.70 -65.65
CA LYS A 3 -5.14 41.04 -64.45
C LYS A 3 -6.05 41.41 -63.28
N ILE A 4 -6.45 40.46 -62.44
CA ILE A 4 -6.77 40.74 -61.04
C ILE A 4 -6.10 39.64 -60.19
N ILE A 5 -5.50 40.14 -59.11
CA ILE A 5 -4.56 39.53 -58.18
C ILE A 5 -5.34 38.93 -57.00
N LEU A 6 -4.96 37.70 -56.62
CA LEU A 6 -4.77 37.14 -55.27
C LEU A 6 -5.75 37.51 -54.13
N VAL A 7 -6.37 36.49 -53.52
CA VAL A 7 -6.54 36.43 -52.05
C VAL A 7 -6.28 35.00 -51.57
N PHE A 8 -5.29 34.87 -50.69
CA PHE A 8 -4.93 33.69 -49.92
C PHE A 8 -6.07 33.29 -48.97
N GLY A 9 -6.57 32.06 -49.08
CA GLY A 9 -7.42 31.43 -48.06
C GLY A 9 -6.58 30.50 -47.19
N ILE A 10 -6.14 30.99 -46.02
CA ILE A 10 -5.56 30.17 -44.97
C ILE A 10 -6.67 29.29 -44.40
N PHE A 11 -6.64 27.99 -44.71
CA PHE A 11 -7.48 27.00 -44.03
C PHE A 11 -6.83 26.66 -42.70
N CYS A 12 -7.12 27.44 -41.66
CA CYS A 12 -6.88 27.02 -40.28
C CYS A 12 -7.87 25.90 -39.97
N ALA A 13 -7.43 24.65 -40.13
CA ALA A 13 -8.10 23.53 -39.50
C ALA A 13 -8.02 23.73 -37.98
N LEU A 14 -9.11 24.24 -37.41
CA LEU A 14 -9.35 24.24 -35.98
C LEU A 14 -9.23 22.79 -35.49
N SER A 15 -8.12 22.49 -34.83
CA SER A 15 -8.04 21.36 -33.93
C SER A 15 -9.13 21.59 -32.88
N LEU A 16 -10.24 20.86 -33.02
CA LEU A 16 -11.20 20.62 -31.96
C LEU A 16 -10.44 19.86 -30.86
N GLY A 17 -9.67 20.61 -30.05
CA GLY A 17 -9.31 20.15 -28.73
C GLY A 17 -10.61 20.03 -27.97
N THR A 18 -11.00 18.81 -27.65
CA THR A 18 -12.01 18.57 -26.62
C THR A 18 -11.48 19.23 -25.35
N ILE A 19 -12.03 20.39 -25.01
CA ILE A 19 -11.93 20.94 -23.67
C ILE A 19 -12.67 19.92 -22.82
N ALA A 20 -11.94 19.13 -22.04
CA ALA A 20 -12.55 18.36 -20.97
C ALA A 20 -13.14 19.39 -20.00
N GLU A 21 -14.46 19.60 -20.08
CA GLU A 21 -15.15 20.39 -19.06
C GLU A 21 -14.92 19.68 -17.72
N ALA A 22 -14.30 20.38 -16.78
CA ALA A 22 -14.10 19.85 -15.43
C ALA A 22 -15.48 19.63 -14.81
N GLN A 23 -15.84 18.37 -14.58
CA GLN A 23 -17.07 18.02 -13.90
C GLN A 23 -17.09 18.70 -12.52
N GLU A 24 -18.21 19.34 -12.18
CA GLU A 24 -18.42 19.92 -10.87
C GLU A 24 -18.32 18.81 -9.81
N LYS A 25 -17.47 19.00 -8.80
CA LYS A 25 -17.28 18.01 -7.73
C LYS A 25 -18.52 18.00 -6.84
N PHE A 26 -19.05 16.81 -6.56
CA PHE A 26 -20.15 16.62 -5.63
C PHE A 26 -19.73 16.99 -4.20
N GLU A 27 -20.65 17.59 -3.46
CA GLU A 27 -20.46 17.87 -2.02
C GLU A 27 -20.35 16.54 -1.26
N ILE A 28 -19.31 16.42 -0.43
CA ILE A 28 -19.12 15.29 0.49
C ILE A 28 -20.02 15.53 1.70
N ASN A 29 -20.90 14.58 2.00
CA ASN A 29 -21.81 14.70 3.13
C ASN A 29 -21.07 14.71 4.49
N GLU A 30 -21.76 15.17 5.54
CA GLU A 30 -21.17 15.32 6.87
C GLU A 30 -20.62 14.01 7.44
N GLU A 31 -21.35 12.90 7.24
CA GLU A 31 -20.93 11.57 7.71
C GLU A 31 -19.59 11.14 7.09
N ASN A 32 -19.44 11.31 5.77
CA ASN A 32 -18.19 10.99 5.07
C ASN A 32 -17.06 11.94 5.50
N ASN A 33 -17.33 13.24 5.69
CA ASN A 33 -16.31 14.18 6.18
C ASN A 33 -15.79 13.79 7.57
N ASN A 34 -16.68 13.35 8.47
CA ASN A 34 -16.28 12.90 9.81
C ASN A 34 -15.39 11.65 9.74
N LEU A 35 -15.76 10.65 8.93
CA LEU A 35 -14.95 9.45 8.70
C LEU A 35 -13.59 9.78 8.07
N ILE A 36 -13.54 10.70 7.11
CA ILE A 36 -12.28 11.16 6.51
C ILE A 36 -11.38 11.79 7.58
N ALA A 37 -11.93 12.67 8.44
CA ALA A 37 -11.15 13.32 9.49
C ALA A 37 -10.57 12.30 10.49
N GLU A 38 -11.36 11.29 10.87
CA GLU A 38 -10.92 10.20 11.75
C GLU A 38 -9.83 9.35 11.10
N LEU A 39 -10.08 8.83 9.90
CA LEU A 39 -9.14 7.94 9.20
C LEU A 39 -7.84 8.63 8.81
N THR A 40 -7.87 9.92 8.47
CA THR A 40 -6.64 10.67 8.14
C THR A 40 -5.81 11.04 9.36
N ALA A 41 -6.41 11.04 10.56
CA ALA A 41 -5.70 11.25 11.81
C ALA A 41 -5.04 9.97 12.34
N SER A 42 -5.56 8.79 11.99
CA SER A 42 -5.06 7.49 12.47
C SER A 42 -3.77 7.05 11.76
N GLU A 43 -3.76 7.04 10.43
CA GLU A 43 -2.62 6.56 9.64
C GLU A 43 -2.25 7.53 8.50
N PRO A 44 -0.94 7.78 8.27
CA PRO A 44 -0.50 8.75 7.28
C PRO A 44 -0.87 8.36 5.84
N ALA A 45 -0.93 7.06 5.52
CA ALA A 45 -1.30 6.61 4.17
C ALA A 45 -2.77 6.83 3.81
N ASN A 46 -3.66 6.98 4.83
CA ASN A 46 -5.09 7.08 4.60
C ASN A 46 -5.49 8.32 3.84
N LYS A 47 -4.84 9.45 4.13
CA LYS A 47 -5.09 10.70 3.39
C LYS A 47 -4.90 10.50 1.90
N ASP A 48 -3.78 9.89 1.53
CA ASP A 48 -3.44 9.69 0.13
C ASP A 48 -4.33 8.64 -0.54
N TYR A 49 -4.72 7.58 0.15
CA TYR A 49 -5.69 6.61 -0.36
C TYR A 49 -7.07 7.25 -0.58
N ILE A 50 -7.56 8.03 0.39
CA ILE A 50 -8.87 8.70 0.33
C ILE A 50 -8.88 9.75 -0.78
N ASP A 51 -7.90 10.65 -0.79
CA ASP A 51 -7.78 11.69 -1.82
C ASP A 51 -7.76 11.06 -3.21
N SER A 52 -6.95 10.01 -3.40
CA SER A 52 -6.82 9.33 -4.68
C SER A 52 -8.09 8.54 -5.06
N THR A 53 -8.86 8.06 -4.07
CA THR A 53 -10.16 7.40 -4.29
C THR A 53 -11.22 8.42 -4.75
N ILE A 54 -11.20 9.62 -4.19
CA ILE A 54 -12.06 10.73 -4.61
C ILE A 54 -11.66 11.19 -6.02
N GLU A 55 -10.37 11.42 -6.27
CA GLU A 55 -9.86 11.83 -7.60
C GLU A 55 -10.18 10.80 -8.67
N MET A 56 -9.94 9.51 -8.39
CA MET A 56 -10.30 8.39 -9.26
C MET A 56 -11.78 8.43 -9.68
N TYR A 57 -12.68 8.81 -8.77
CA TYR A 57 -14.10 8.90 -9.10
C TYR A 57 -14.38 9.93 -10.19
N TYR A 58 -13.68 11.06 -10.16
CA TYR A 58 -13.84 12.14 -11.15
C TYR A 58 -13.03 11.93 -12.44
N GLU A 59 -11.94 11.15 -12.40
CA GLU A 59 -11.18 10.80 -13.61
C GLU A 59 -11.87 9.75 -14.49
N ALA A 60 -12.86 9.04 -13.96
CA ALA A 60 -13.68 8.07 -14.67
C ALA A 60 -15.16 8.48 -14.67
N PRO A 61 -15.54 9.62 -15.30
CA PRO A 61 -16.90 10.12 -15.25
C PRO A 61 -17.88 9.17 -15.97
N SER A 62 -19.06 9.00 -15.40
CA SER A 62 -20.18 8.27 -15.98
C SER A 62 -21.38 9.20 -16.12
N GLU A 63 -22.14 9.07 -17.22
CA GLU A 63 -23.35 9.88 -17.47
C GLU A 63 -24.42 9.72 -16.37
N ASN A 64 -24.36 8.63 -15.60
CA ASN A 64 -25.28 8.33 -14.51
C ASN A 64 -24.72 8.68 -13.12
N ASP A 65 -23.55 9.33 -13.03
CA ASP A 65 -23.01 9.73 -11.73
C ASP A 65 -23.93 10.77 -11.05
N SER A 66 -24.28 10.49 -9.80
CA SER A 66 -25.06 11.39 -8.93
C SER A 66 -24.31 11.67 -7.62
N ALA A 67 -24.72 12.72 -6.91
CA ALA A 67 -24.17 13.04 -5.59
C ALA A 67 -24.43 11.89 -4.59
N GLU A 68 -25.59 11.24 -4.70
CA GLU A 68 -25.96 10.07 -3.92
C GLU A 68 -25.06 8.87 -4.22
N ASP A 69 -24.81 8.57 -5.50
CA ASP A 69 -23.92 7.47 -5.91
C ASP A 69 -22.48 7.72 -5.47
N PHE A 70 -21.99 8.95 -5.61
CA PHE A 70 -20.67 9.35 -5.14
C PHE A 70 -20.54 9.18 -3.62
N ASN A 71 -21.48 9.72 -2.84
CA ASN A 71 -21.41 9.63 -1.38
C ASN A 71 -21.62 8.20 -0.88
N SER A 72 -22.44 7.38 -1.54
CA SER A 72 -22.62 5.96 -1.20
C SER A 72 -21.34 5.15 -1.50
N PHE A 73 -20.71 5.39 -2.64
CA PHE A 73 -19.42 4.81 -2.98
C PHE A 73 -18.34 5.21 -1.98
N LEU A 74 -18.18 6.52 -1.72
CA LEU A 74 -17.16 7.04 -0.81
C LEU A 74 -17.36 6.46 0.60
N LYS A 75 -18.60 6.43 1.09
CA LYS A 75 -18.92 5.80 2.39
C LYS A 75 -18.48 4.34 2.44
N SER A 76 -18.79 3.58 1.39
CA SER A 76 -18.40 2.16 1.30
C SER A 76 -16.88 1.99 1.30
N ALA A 77 -16.15 2.87 0.60
CA ALA A 77 -14.69 2.85 0.58
C ALA A 77 -14.07 3.22 1.94
N LEU A 78 -14.65 4.19 2.66
CA LEU A 78 -14.21 4.61 3.99
C LEU A 78 -14.44 3.52 5.03
N ILE A 79 -15.62 2.88 5.04
CA ILE A 79 -15.92 1.76 5.95
C ILE A 79 -15.00 0.56 5.67
N GLU A 80 -14.74 0.25 4.39
CA GLU A 80 -13.81 -0.82 4.05
C GLU A 80 -12.38 -0.50 4.52
N LEU A 81 -11.93 0.76 4.39
CA LEU A 81 -10.63 1.21 4.88
C LEU A 81 -10.53 1.15 6.42
N GLU A 82 -11.57 1.57 7.13
CA GLU A 82 -11.64 1.52 8.59
C GLU A 82 -11.49 0.09 9.10
N ASN A 83 -12.30 -0.84 8.58
CA ASN A 83 -12.20 -2.26 8.93
C ASN A 83 -10.82 -2.83 8.59
N TYR A 84 -10.31 -2.48 7.40
CA TYR A 84 -9.00 -2.91 6.96
C TYR A 84 -7.87 -2.45 7.89
N ASP A 85 -7.90 -1.20 8.35
CA ASP A 85 -6.88 -0.66 9.26
C ASP A 85 -7.01 -1.25 10.66
N SER A 86 -8.22 -1.43 11.17
CA SER A 86 -8.46 -2.15 12.44
C SER A 86 -7.85 -3.55 12.40
N ASP A 87 -8.06 -4.31 11.32
CA ASP A 87 -7.44 -5.63 11.15
C ASP A 87 -5.90 -5.56 11.11
N GLN A 88 -5.30 -4.48 10.62
CA GLN A 88 -3.84 -4.33 10.60
C GLN A 88 -3.29 -3.91 11.97
N ASP A 89 -4.04 -3.10 12.72
CA ASP A 89 -3.69 -2.69 14.08
C ASP A 89 -3.72 -3.89 15.02
N GLU A 90 -4.76 -4.72 14.95
CA GLU A 90 -4.86 -5.96 15.73
C GLU A 90 -3.70 -6.92 15.44
N LYS A 91 -3.28 -7.04 14.17
CA LYS A 91 -2.10 -7.85 13.82
C LYS A 91 -0.83 -7.27 14.43
N LEU A 92 -0.61 -5.97 14.32
CA LEU A 92 0.57 -5.32 14.88
C LEU A 92 0.61 -5.47 16.40
N GLU A 93 -0.52 -5.25 17.08
CA GLU A 93 -0.66 -5.41 18.52
C GLU A 93 -0.34 -6.86 18.94
N SER A 94 -0.90 -7.84 18.24
CA SER A 94 -0.61 -9.26 18.49
C SER A 94 0.89 -9.60 18.34
N GLU A 95 1.57 -9.06 17.32
CA GLU A 95 3.02 -9.25 17.17
C GLU A 95 3.80 -8.60 18.31
N VAL A 96 3.42 -7.39 18.74
CA VAL A 96 4.07 -6.69 19.86
C VAL A 96 3.86 -7.44 21.18
N GLU A 97 2.64 -7.87 21.48
CA GLU A 97 2.32 -8.65 22.69
C GLU A 97 3.08 -9.97 22.74
N SER A 98 3.22 -10.64 21.59
CA SER A 98 3.96 -11.91 21.51
C SER A 98 5.41 -11.76 22.01
N LEU A 99 6.04 -10.61 21.77
CA LEU A 99 7.41 -10.34 22.21
C LEU A 99 7.52 -10.17 23.73
N ASP A 100 6.50 -9.59 24.37
CA ASP A 100 6.46 -9.40 25.82
C ASP A 100 6.26 -10.72 26.57
N THR A 101 5.67 -11.73 25.92
CA THR A 101 5.46 -13.07 26.51
C THR A 101 6.65 -14.02 26.36
N LEU A 102 7.62 -13.71 25.50
CA LEU A 102 8.78 -14.57 25.31
C LEU A 102 9.62 -14.59 26.59
N PRO A 103 10.04 -15.78 27.07
CA PRO A 103 10.98 -15.85 28.18
C PRO A 103 12.22 -15.07 27.75
N GLN A 104 12.50 -13.95 28.43
CA GLN A 104 13.75 -13.23 28.28
C GLN A 104 14.86 -14.17 28.74
N SER A 105 15.28 -15.08 27.86
CA SER A 105 16.35 -16.00 28.15
C SER A 105 17.56 -15.10 28.40
N ARG A 106 18.13 -15.22 29.60
CA ARG A 106 19.34 -14.52 30.03
C ARG A 106 20.57 -15.02 29.28
N VAL A 107 20.46 -15.35 28.00
CA VAL A 107 21.61 -15.37 27.10
C VAL A 107 21.86 -13.91 26.75
N VAL A 108 22.64 -13.26 27.61
CA VAL A 108 23.10 -11.88 27.46
C VAL A 108 24.07 -11.84 26.27
N THR A 109 23.58 -11.99 25.04
CA THR A 109 24.30 -11.43 23.92
C THR A 109 24.17 -9.93 24.09
N PRO A 110 25.27 -9.20 24.34
CA PRO A 110 25.18 -7.76 24.55
C PRO A 110 24.49 -7.13 23.33
N TYR A 111 23.52 -6.25 23.55
CA TYR A 111 22.84 -5.51 22.48
C TYR A 111 23.81 -5.01 21.37
N PRO A 112 25.03 -4.50 21.67
CA PRO A 112 26.00 -4.13 20.65
C PRO A 112 26.38 -5.26 19.67
N ALA A 113 26.54 -6.49 20.16
CA ALA A 113 26.87 -7.65 19.33
C ALA A 113 25.68 -8.08 18.46
N ALA A 114 24.46 -8.08 19.01
CA ALA A 114 23.24 -8.38 18.27
C ALA A 114 22.99 -7.37 17.14
N ILE A 115 23.11 -6.07 17.43
CA ILE A 115 22.96 -5.03 16.41
C ILE A 115 24.10 -5.04 15.40
N ALA A 116 25.33 -5.34 15.80
CA ALA A 116 26.46 -5.43 14.86
C ALA A 116 26.22 -6.50 13.81
N ALA A 117 25.85 -7.72 14.23
CA ALA A 117 25.56 -8.79 13.28
C ALA A 117 24.26 -8.55 12.49
N TYR A 118 23.25 -7.91 13.08
CA TYR A 118 22.07 -7.46 12.34
C TYR A 118 22.44 -6.47 11.21
N LYS A 119 23.29 -5.49 11.50
CA LYS A 119 23.80 -4.52 10.51
C LYS A 119 24.65 -5.18 9.42
N VAL A 120 25.41 -6.23 9.74
CA VAL A 120 26.09 -7.04 8.72
C VAL A 120 25.07 -7.73 7.82
N GLY A 121 24.00 -8.30 8.39
CA GLY A 121 22.87 -8.85 7.64
C GLY A 121 22.24 -7.84 6.69
N ILE A 122 21.95 -6.62 7.16
CA ILE A 122 21.46 -5.51 6.34
C ILE A 122 22.38 -5.25 5.14
N ALA A 123 23.69 -5.15 5.37
CA ALA A 123 24.66 -4.89 4.31
C ALA A 123 24.73 -6.03 3.28
N ILE A 124 24.53 -7.28 3.70
CA ILE A 124 24.46 -8.43 2.79
C ILE A 124 23.19 -8.35 1.94
N VAL A 125 22.03 -8.15 2.57
CA VAL A 125 20.72 -8.02 1.90
C VAL A 125 20.74 -6.90 0.85
N ASP A 126 21.32 -5.76 1.21
CA ASP A 126 21.48 -4.62 0.30
C ASP A 126 22.39 -4.98 -0.89
N ARG A 127 23.53 -5.65 -0.63
CA ARG A 127 24.48 -6.06 -1.67
C ARG A 127 23.91 -7.08 -2.65
N VAL A 128 23.00 -7.96 -2.23
CA VAL A 128 22.32 -8.90 -3.13
C VAL A 128 21.18 -8.27 -3.92
N GLY A 129 20.97 -6.96 -3.80
CA GLY A 129 19.98 -6.20 -4.56
C GLY A 129 18.62 -6.04 -3.89
N HIS A 130 18.46 -6.53 -2.65
CA HIS A 130 17.20 -6.45 -1.90
C HIS A 130 17.15 -5.18 -1.03
N TRP A 131 17.38 -4.03 -1.67
CA TRP A 131 17.58 -2.74 -1.01
C TRP A 131 16.41 -2.33 -0.11
N GLN A 132 15.17 -2.63 -0.51
CA GLN A 132 14.00 -2.29 0.29
C GLN A 132 13.87 -3.14 1.56
N THR A 133 14.17 -4.45 1.48
CA THR A 133 14.25 -5.29 2.68
C THR A 133 15.33 -4.74 3.63
N ALA A 134 16.49 -4.34 3.10
CA ALA A 134 17.54 -3.73 3.91
C ALA A 134 17.08 -2.39 4.54
N ASN A 135 16.31 -1.58 3.83
CA ASN A 135 15.69 -0.37 4.38
C ASN A 135 14.73 -0.70 5.52
N TYR A 136 13.85 -1.68 5.35
CA TYR A 136 12.92 -2.12 6.41
C TYR A 136 13.65 -2.62 7.65
N MET A 137 14.67 -3.46 7.46
CA MET A 137 15.51 -3.91 8.55
C MET A 137 16.15 -2.75 9.32
N ARG A 138 16.69 -1.72 8.64
CA ARG A 138 17.28 -0.54 9.31
C ARG A 138 16.27 0.18 10.22
N ARG A 139 15.00 0.23 9.83
CA ARG A 139 13.93 0.91 10.57
C ARG A 139 13.45 0.13 11.78
N ALA A 140 13.51 -1.20 11.71
CA ALA A 140 13.14 -2.07 12.82
C ALA A 140 14.03 -1.86 14.06
N ILE A 141 15.25 -1.32 13.90
CA ILE A 141 16.22 -1.12 14.98
C ILE A 141 15.68 -0.19 16.07
N VAL A 142 15.65 -0.70 17.29
CA VAL A 142 15.33 0.07 18.50
C VAL A 142 16.60 0.76 19.00
N PRO A 143 16.61 2.09 19.23
CA PRO A 143 17.76 2.76 19.81
C PRO A 143 18.17 2.18 21.17
N LEU A 144 19.48 2.11 21.48
CA LEU A 144 19.99 1.48 22.71
C LEU A 144 19.35 2.05 23.99
N ASN A 145 19.14 3.37 24.04
CA ASN A 145 18.52 4.06 25.17
C ASN A 145 16.99 3.86 25.26
N LYS A 146 16.41 3.10 24.32
CA LYS A 146 14.99 2.76 24.24
C LYS A 146 14.72 1.27 24.41
N ILE A 147 15.75 0.45 24.62
CA ILE A 147 15.59 -0.97 24.92
C ILE A 147 14.84 -1.14 26.25
N GLY A 148 13.85 -2.05 26.26
CA GLY A 148 12.96 -2.27 27.41
C GLY A 148 11.90 -1.17 27.62
N SER A 149 11.75 -0.23 26.69
CA SER A 149 10.67 0.75 26.71
C SER A 149 9.55 0.39 25.73
N ASN A 150 8.44 1.13 25.80
CA ASN A 150 7.33 1.08 24.85
C ASN A 150 7.65 1.74 23.50
N TYR A 151 8.92 1.93 23.15
CA TYR A 151 9.31 2.41 21.82
C TYR A 151 8.77 1.47 20.74
N THR A 152 8.12 2.03 19.73
CA THR A 152 7.66 1.33 18.52
C THR A 152 8.18 2.11 17.32
N PRO A 153 8.80 1.45 16.32
CA PRO A 153 9.17 2.13 15.09
C PRO A 153 7.92 2.71 14.41
N ALA A 154 8.03 3.93 13.86
CA ALA A 154 6.92 4.55 13.15
C ALA A 154 6.57 3.80 11.85
N THR A 155 5.31 3.87 11.44
CA THR A 155 4.82 3.35 10.15
C THR A 155 5.71 3.82 9.01
N TYR A 156 6.10 2.90 8.12
CA TYR A 156 6.83 3.23 6.92
C TYR A 156 5.89 3.35 5.73
N TYR A 157 5.97 4.46 5.01
CA TYR A 157 5.00 4.79 3.98
C TYR A 157 5.64 5.09 2.61
N ASN A 158 5.07 4.53 1.54
CA ASN A 158 5.38 4.83 0.14
C ASN A 158 4.12 5.20 -0.64
N LYS A 159 4.21 6.23 -1.51
CA LYS A 159 3.13 6.63 -2.42
C LYS A 159 3.63 6.78 -3.85
N ASP A 160 3.02 6.07 -4.79
CA ASP A 160 3.19 6.21 -6.25
C ASP A 160 4.64 6.23 -6.80
N ASP A 161 5.60 5.88 -5.93
CA ASP A 161 7.01 5.83 -6.23
C ASP A 161 7.38 4.54 -6.96
N THR A 162 8.68 4.37 -7.21
CA THR A 162 9.18 3.17 -7.91
C THR A 162 8.85 1.90 -7.13
N TRP A 163 8.85 1.95 -5.80
CA TRP A 163 8.51 0.79 -4.97
C TRP A 163 7.02 0.47 -5.04
N ALA A 164 6.14 1.48 -4.88
CA ALA A 164 4.69 1.31 -4.99
C ALA A 164 4.29 0.70 -6.34
N ARG A 165 4.96 1.10 -7.43
CA ARG A 165 4.77 0.51 -8.77
C ARG A 165 5.22 -0.96 -8.86
N MET A 166 6.31 -1.31 -8.19
CA MET A 166 6.77 -2.71 -8.13
C MET A 166 5.82 -3.58 -7.30
N VAL A 167 5.26 -3.04 -6.22
CA VAL A 167 4.34 -3.76 -5.34
C VAL A 167 3.01 -4.03 -6.06
N ASP A 168 2.44 -3.03 -6.73
CA ASP A 168 1.27 -3.20 -7.59
C ASP A 168 1.63 -3.75 -8.98
N SER A 169 2.52 -4.75 -8.99
CA SER A 169 2.91 -5.52 -10.17
C SER A 169 1.83 -6.53 -10.58
N GLU A 170 2.08 -7.21 -11.69
CA GLU A 170 1.18 -8.23 -12.26
C GLU A 170 0.76 -9.31 -11.23
N SER A 171 1.64 -9.68 -10.29
CA SER A 171 1.33 -10.69 -9.27
C SER A 171 0.17 -10.27 -8.35
N LEU A 172 0.30 -9.09 -7.73
CA LEU A 172 -0.73 -8.55 -6.84
C LEU A 172 -1.98 -8.20 -7.63
N MET A 173 -1.81 -7.55 -8.79
CA MET A 173 -2.92 -7.20 -9.67
C MET A 173 -3.75 -8.43 -10.01
N THR A 174 -3.12 -9.52 -10.45
CA THR A 174 -3.83 -10.76 -10.79
C THR A 174 -4.66 -11.30 -9.62
N SER A 175 -4.17 -11.16 -8.38
CA SER A 175 -4.94 -11.63 -7.21
C SER A 175 -6.22 -10.85 -6.96
N TYR A 176 -6.22 -9.53 -7.09
CA TYR A 176 -7.44 -8.74 -6.87
C TYR A 176 -8.28 -8.56 -8.14
N TYR A 177 -7.70 -8.74 -9.33
CA TYR A 177 -8.38 -8.52 -10.61
C TYR A 177 -9.52 -9.52 -10.86
N GLY A 178 -9.39 -10.75 -10.37
CA GLY A 178 -10.49 -11.73 -10.43
C GLY A 178 -11.73 -11.25 -9.66
N ARG A 179 -11.53 -10.65 -8.47
CA ARG A 179 -12.61 -10.07 -7.65
C ARG A 179 -13.17 -8.81 -8.28
N LEU A 180 -12.30 -7.91 -8.74
CA LEU A 180 -12.70 -6.71 -9.49
C LEU A 180 -13.61 -7.06 -10.67
N LYS A 181 -13.20 -8.07 -11.47
CA LYS A 181 -14.00 -8.54 -12.60
C LYS A 181 -15.35 -9.10 -12.18
N ALA A 182 -15.40 -9.88 -11.10
CA ALA A 182 -16.64 -10.45 -10.61
C ALA A 182 -17.63 -9.36 -10.16
N GLU A 183 -17.17 -8.39 -9.37
CA GLU A 183 -18.03 -7.32 -8.86
C GLU A 183 -18.49 -6.37 -9.97
N ALA A 184 -17.58 -5.98 -10.88
CA ALA A 184 -17.91 -5.02 -11.92
C ALA A 184 -18.64 -5.63 -13.14
N PHE A 185 -18.20 -6.78 -13.66
CA PHE A 185 -18.82 -7.36 -14.86
C PHE A 185 -20.04 -8.23 -14.55
N ARG A 186 -20.00 -9.03 -13.48
CA ARG A 186 -21.13 -9.92 -13.13
C ARG A 186 -22.12 -9.24 -12.20
N GLY A 187 -21.63 -8.42 -11.26
CA GLY A 187 -22.47 -7.64 -10.36
C GLY A 187 -22.99 -6.33 -10.97
N GLY A 188 -22.44 -5.90 -12.10
CA GLY A 188 -22.85 -4.66 -12.79
C GLY A 188 -22.48 -3.37 -12.05
N ARG A 189 -21.64 -3.45 -11.02
CA ARG A 189 -21.25 -2.28 -10.21
C ARG A 189 -20.31 -1.36 -10.98
N ALA A 190 -20.64 -0.07 -11.02
CA ALA A 190 -19.79 0.96 -11.63
C ALA A 190 -18.60 1.34 -10.74
N SER A 191 -18.73 1.20 -9.42
CA SER A 191 -17.68 1.46 -8.44
C SER A 191 -17.87 0.57 -7.22
N GLY A 192 -16.81 0.46 -6.42
CA GLY A 192 -16.84 -0.32 -5.18
C GLY A 192 -15.50 -0.32 -4.46
N SER A 193 -15.48 -0.95 -3.30
CA SER A 193 -14.27 -1.17 -2.50
C SER A 193 -14.27 -2.58 -1.92
N PHE A 194 -13.09 -3.18 -1.77
CA PHE A 194 -12.91 -4.46 -1.11
C PHE A 194 -11.48 -4.70 -0.64
N SER A 195 -11.34 -5.55 0.39
CA SER A 195 -10.04 -5.99 0.90
C SER A 195 -9.72 -7.46 0.60
N GLY A 196 -8.44 -7.81 0.73
CA GLY A 196 -7.94 -9.16 0.57
C GLY A 196 -6.50 -9.34 1.04
N THR A 197 -5.92 -10.49 0.71
CA THR A 197 -4.54 -10.82 1.04
C THR A 197 -3.81 -11.38 -0.18
N HIS A 198 -2.49 -11.18 -0.22
CA HIS A 198 -1.63 -11.70 -1.27
C HIS A 198 -0.31 -12.19 -0.68
N THR A 199 0.26 -13.24 -1.26
CA THR A 199 1.62 -13.68 -0.95
C THR A 199 2.44 -13.58 -2.22
N PHE A 200 3.50 -12.79 -2.20
CA PHE A 200 4.35 -12.68 -3.38
C PHE A 200 5.08 -14.01 -3.63
N PRO A 201 5.26 -14.42 -4.90
CA PRO A 201 5.80 -15.73 -5.19
C PRO A 201 7.34 -15.82 -5.06
N GLY A 202 8.05 -14.69 -5.07
CA GLY A 202 9.51 -14.69 -4.98
C GLY A 202 10.16 -13.32 -5.20
N GLY A 203 11.50 -13.33 -5.26
CA GLY A 203 12.31 -12.16 -5.57
C GLY A 203 12.32 -11.08 -4.47
N HIS A 204 12.54 -9.83 -4.89
CA HIS A 204 12.67 -8.68 -3.98
C HIS A 204 11.37 -8.37 -3.23
N LEU A 205 10.21 -8.54 -3.86
CA LEU A 205 8.91 -8.37 -3.21
C LEU A 205 8.69 -9.42 -2.11
N TYR A 206 9.03 -10.68 -2.37
CA TYR A 206 8.86 -11.74 -1.37
C TYR A 206 9.71 -11.55 -0.12
N THR A 207 10.94 -11.06 -0.26
CA THR A 207 11.78 -10.81 0.92
C THR A 207 11.41 -9.53 1.66
N ALA A 208 10.74 -8.59 0.99
CA ALA A 208 10.37 -7.30 1.57
C ALA A 208 8.97 -7.33 2.19
N LEU A 209 8.05 -8.09 1.59
CA LEU A 209 6.60 -8.01 1.81
C LEU A 209 5.93 -9.39 1.68
N ARG A 210 6.52 -10.46 2.24
CA ARG A 210 6.15 -11.87 1.93
C ARG A 210 4.65 -12.10 1.79
N GLY A 211 3.87 -11.69 2.78
CA GLY A 211 2.41 -11.75 2.78
C GLY A 211 1.84 -10.39 3.14
N VAL A 212 1.00 -9.83 2.27
CA VAL A 212 0.40 -8.51 2.46
C VAL A 212 -1.12 -8.60 2.56
N SER A 213 -1.70 -7.66 3.29
CA SER A 213 -3.12 -7.31 3.20
C SER A 213 -3.27 -6.13 2.26
N TYR A 214 -4.32 -6.10 1.46
CA TYR A 214 -4.62 -4.96 0.58
C TYR A 214 -6.09 -4.55 0.68
N THR A 215 -6.37 -3.28 0.39
CA THR A 215 -7.70 -2.75 0.09
C THR A 215 -7.69 -2.02 -1.24
N VAL A 216 -8.74 -2.22 -2.04
CA VAL A 216 -8.88 -1.70 -3.40
C VAL A 216 -10.19 -0.96 -3.51
N SER A 217 -10.14 0.33 -3.85
CA SER A 217 -11.27 1.06 -4.39
C SER A 217 -11.17 1.13 -5.90
N TYR A 218 -12.30 1.01 -6.59
CA TYR A 218 -12.34 1.04 -8.05
C TYR A 218 -13.50 1.85 -8.61
N LYS A 219 -13.31 2.36 -9.83
CA LYS A 219 -14.36 2.88 -10.70
C LYS A 219 -14.18 2.41 -12.14
N ARG A 220 -15.26 1.98 -12.77
CA ARG A 220 -15.31 1.56 -14.17
C ARG A 220 -15.30 2.80 -15.07
N GLN A 221 -14.44 2.77 -16.08
CA GLN A 221 -14.33 3.80 -17.11
C GLN A 221 -15.27 3.50 -18.29
N ALA A 222 -15.63 4.53 -19.06
CA ALA A 222 -16.52 4.41 -20.22
C ALA A 222 -16.01 3.45 -21.31
N ASN A 223 -14.68 3.35 -21.46
CA ASN A 223 -14.02 2.39 -22.38
C ASN A 223 -14.04 0.93 -21.87
N GLY A 224 -14.62 0.66 -20.70
CA GLY A 224 -14.67 -0.67 -20.08
C GLY A 224 -13.44 -1.04 -19.24
N ASN A 225 -12.44 -0.16 -19.17
CA ASN A 225 -11.30 -0.27 -18.27
C ASN A 225 -11.68 0.15 -16.84
N TYR A 226 -10.73 0.04 -15.92
CA TYR A 226 -10.95 0.37 -14.51
C TYR A 226 -9.88 1.29 -14.00
N PHE A 227 -10.30 2.29 -13.25
CA PHE A 227 -9.42 3.05 -12.40
C PHE A 227 -9.43 2.40 -11.02
N THR A 228 -8.26 2.15 -10.44
CA THR A 228 -8.10 1.55 -9.11
C THR A 228 -7.17 2.38 -8.24
N THR A 229 -7.55 2.54 -6.98
CA THR A 229 -6.67 3.00 -5.90
C THR A 229 -6.49 1.85 -4.92
N VAL A 230 -5.24 1.49 -4.64
CA VAL A 230 -4.85 0.34 -3.83
C VAL A 230 -4.01 0.81 -2.66
N LYS A 231 -4.37 0.40 -1.43
CA LYS A 231 -3.51 0.45 -0.25
C LYS A 231 -3.06 -0.96 0.08
N VAL A 232 -1.77 -1.15 0.29
CA VAL A 232 -1.15 -2.42 0.67
C VAL A 232 -0.44 -2.21 2.00
N THR A 233 -0.67 -3.12 2.94
CA THR A 233 -0.07 -3.10 4.27
C THR A 233 0.58 -4.45 4.56
N ASP A 234 1.76 -4.37 5.16
CA ASP A 234 2.45 -5.50 5.77
C ASP A 234 2.87 -5.13 7.20
N ILE A 235 2.96 -6.12 8.07
CA ILE A 235 3.59 -5.96 9.38
C ILE A 235 5.00 -6.51 9.26
N PHE A 236 6.00 -5.67 9.50
CA PHE A 236 7.39 -6.12 9.45
C PHE A 236 7.75 -6.92 10.70
N ASP A 237 7.40 -8.19 10.73
CA ASP A 237 7.67 -9.12 11.83
C ASP A 237 8.63 -10.25 11.42
N PHE A 238 9.16 -10.97 12.41
CA PHE A 238 9.86 -12.23 12.17
C PHE A 238 9.37 -13.29 13.14
N LYS A 239 9.07 -14.47 12.60
CA LYS A 239 8.64 -15.63 13.38
C LYS A 239 9.62 -16.77 13.20
N TRP A 240 9.86 -17.53 14.26
CA TRP A 240 10.72 -18.71 14.15
C TRP A 240 10.04 -19.73 13.22
N GLU A 241 10.65 -19.99 12.07
CA GLU A 241 10.10 -20.92 11.09
C GLU A 241 11.13 -22.00 10.78
N LEU A 242 10.92 -23.20 11.33
CA LEU A 242 11.83 -24.35 11.14
C LEU A 242 11.96 -24.75 9.65
N ASN A 243 10.91 -24.50 8.84
CA ASN A 243 10.81 -24.91 7.44
C ASN A 243 10.20 -23.86 6.49
N GLY A 244 9.86 -22.66 6.97
CA GLY A 244 9.15 -21.66 6.16
C GLY A 244 9.98 -21.13 4.99
N TYR A 245 11.30 -21.18 5.13
CA TYR A 245 12.27 -20.95 4.05
C TYR A 245 13.06 -22.22 3.72
N SER A 246 12.43 -23.40 3.79
CA SER A 246 13.07 -24.72 3.60
C SER A 246 13.86 -24.86 2.28
N LYS A 247 13.53 -24.07 1.26
CA LYS A 247 14.25 -24.02 -0.03
C LYS A 247 15.33 -22.93 -0.10
N ASN A 248 15.49 -22.12 0.95
CA ASN A 248 16.43 -21.02 1.02
C ASN A 248 17.05 -20.90 2.43
N PHE A 249 18.07 -21.73 2.70
CA PHE A 249 18.78 -21.78 3.99
C PHE A 249 19.26 -20.39 4.47
N GLY A 250 19.72 -19.52 3.55
CA GLY A 250 20.16 -18.17 3.90
C GLY A 250 19.02 -17.31 4.47
N VAL A 251 17.82 -17.42 3.89
CA VAL A 251 16.64 -16.70 4.40
C VAL A 251 16.14 -17.34 5.69
N ALA A 252 16.16 -18.67 5.83
CA ALA A 252 15.83 -19.34 7.09
C ALA A 252 16.74 -18.91 8.25
N PHE A 253 18.06 -18.92 7.99
CA PHE A 253 19.07 -18.52 8.97
C PHE A 253 18.95 -17.03 9.33
N GLY A 254 18.77 -16.16 8.32
CA GLY A 254 18.57 -14.73 8.52
C GLY A 254 17.31 -14.43 9.34
N ASN A 255 16.20 -15.06 9.02
CA ASN A 255 14.93 -14.93 9.74
C ASN A 255 15.07 -15.36 11.21
N ASN A 256 15.68 -16.51 11.48
CA ASN A 256 15.90 -16.99 12.84
C ASN A 256 16.85 -16.09 13.66
N TYR A 257 17.82 -15.45 13.00
CA TYR A 257 18.65 -14.42 13.64
C TYR A 257 17.85 -13.14 13.96
N CYS A 258 16.94 -12.74 13.06
CA CYS A 258 16.06 -11.59 13.30
C CYS A 258 15.08 -11.86 14.45
N VAL A 259 14.55 -13.08 14.56
CA VAL A 259 13.76 -13.52 15.72
C VAL A 259 14.56 -13.36 17.01
N PHE A 260 15.84 -13.79 17.01
CA PHE A 260 16.70 -13.58 18.18
C PHE A 260 16.89 -12.08 18.50
N ALA A 261 17.15 -11.24 17.50
CA ALA A 261 17.24 -9.79 17.71
C ALA A 261 15.93 -9.16 18.23
N GLN A 262 14.77 -9.65 17.78
CA GLN A 262 13.46 -9.27 18.32
C GLN A 262 13.29 -9.69 19.78
N THR A 263 13.70 -10.92 20.14
CA THR A 263 13.62 -11.41 21.54
C THR A 263 14.45 -10.58 22.51
N LEU A 264 15.54 -9.96 22.04
CA LEU A 264 16.36 -9.02 22.81
C LEU A 264 15.79 -7.59 22.87
N GLY A 265 14.66 -7.34 22.19
CA GLY A 265 14.09 -6.01 21.99
C GLY A 265 14.93 -5.10 21.11
N ALA A 266 15.96 -5.63 20.43
CA ALA A 266 16.91 -4.86 19.63
C ALA A 266 16.30 -4.41 18.29
N ILE A 267 15.30 -5.14 17.82
CA ILE A 267 14.41 -4.74 16.72
C ILE A 267 12.96 -4.98 17.14
N LYS A 268 12.00 -4.24 16.57
CA LYS A 268 10.57 -4.38 16.87
C LYS A 268 9.72 -4.34 15.59
N PRO A 269 8.54 -5.00 15.60
CA PRO A 269 7.61 -4.96 14.48
C PRO A 269 7.03 -3.56 14.31
N TYR A 270 6.64 -3.25 13.08
CA TYR A 270 6.00 -1.99 12.71
C TYR A 270 5.26 -2.15 11.38
N LYS A 271 4.34 -1.22 11.11
CA LYS A 271 3.50 -1.23 9.90
C LYS A 271 4.27 -0.68 8.69
N ILE A 272 4.14 -1.34 7.54
CA ILE A 272 4.56 -0.84 6.23
C ILE A 272 3.30 -0.60 5.41
N GLU A 273 3.13 0.60 4.88
CA GLU A 273 1.99 1.01 4.08
C GLU A 273 2.42 1.53 2.72
N ILE A 274 1.67 1.16 1.68
CA ILE A 274 2.01 1.48 0.30
C ILE A 274 0.73 1.82 -0.45
N VAL A 275 0.66 3.03 -1.02
CA VAL A 275 -0.50 3.50 -1.78
C VAL A 275 -0.12 3.66 -3.25
N ARG A 276 -1.01 3.16 -4.13
CA ARG A 276 -0.85 3.25 -5.58
C ARG A 276 -2.19 3.49 -6.27
N THR A 277 -2.20 4.45 -7.19
CA THR A 277 -3.40 4.79 -7.97
C THR A 277 -3.15 4.71 -9.48
N MET A 278 -3.97 3.94 -10.21
CA MET A 278 -3.78 3.78 -11.65
C MET A 278 -5.04 3.44 -12.44
N SER A 279 -5.08 3.92 -13.68
CA SER A 279 -6.00 3.49 -14.72
C SER A 279 -5.47 2.22 -15.41
N ARG A 280 -6.34 1.23 -15.61
CA ARG A 280 -6.05 -0.12 -16.11
C ARG A 280 -6.99 -0.52 -17.23
#